data_AF-A0A812RMN1-F1
#
_entry.id   AF-A0A812RMN1-F1
#
_cell.length_a   1.000
_cell.length_b   1.000
_cell.length_c   1.000
_cell.angle_alpha   90.00
_cell.angle_beta   90.00
_cell.angle_gamma   90.00
#
_symmetry.space_group_name_H-M   'P 1'
#
loop_
_entity.id
_entity.type
_entity.pdbx_description
1 polymer ?
#
loop_
_entity_poly.entity_id
_entity_poly.type
_entity_poly.pdbx_seq_one_letter_code
_entity_poly.pdbx_strand_id
1 'polypeptide(L)'
;GGYHVVKKAFERCIRAEDPKTKADIREKYVTEKLLPSVNLLKIIGPCHTVSSFLNISSVVMTKWDEALGKILLVFTYGSGCASSMYQLRFDDIAWFDPLAIWKVKQFYRNAINVRPDLRMHQVYIDTWMKFDYRPHGRISFGFGYETYELDAYYLMEIDPWGRRFYHRGGMRTGPMNRKVMNANALNYDKVEGRHTREHFGHLPPNGEAWEKQENK
;
A
#
# COMPACT_ATOMS: atom_id res chain seq x y z
N GLY A 1 -4.49 -12.61 1.31
CA GLY A 1 -4.30 -13.52 2.46
C GLY A 1 -2.82 -13.73 2.69
N GLY A 2 -2.38 -13.97 3.92
CA GLY A 2 -0.96 -14.18 4.23
C GLY A 2 -0.37 -15.45 3.60
N TYR A 3 0.96 -15.53 3.50
CA TYR A 3 1.71 -16.63 2.85
C TYR A 3 1.19 -18.03 3.22
N HIS A 4 0.97 -18.30 4.50
CA HIS A 4 0.52 -19.61 4.97
C HIS A 4 -0.85 -20.01 4.42
N VAL A 5 -1.76 -19.05 4.25
CA VAL A 5 -3.09 -19.29 3.69
C VAL A 5 -2.98 -19.63 2.21
N VAL A 6 -2.19 -18.87 1.46
CA VAL A 6 -1.98 -19.10 0.02
C VAL A 6 -1.30 -20.45 -0.21
N LYS A 7 -0.27 -20.78 0.59
CA LYS A 7 0.42 -22.08 0.52
C LYS A 7 -0.52 -23.24 0.75
N LYS A 8 -1.34 -23.18 1.82
CA LYS A 8 -2.30 -24.24 2.14
C LYS A 8 -3.35 -24.43 1.05
N ALA A 9 -3.84 -23.33 0.46
CA ALA A 9 -4.77 -23.39 -0.66
C ALA A 9 -4.13 -24.04 -1.90
N PHE A 10 -2.92 -23.60 -2.26
CA PHE A 10 -2.18 -24.13 -3.41
C PHE A 10 -1.87 -25.62 -3.27
N GLU A 11 -1.41 -26.07 -2.10
CA GLU A 11 -1.17 -27.49 -1.83
C GLU A 11 -2.46 -28.32 -1.90
N ARG A 12 -3.61 -27.75 -1.49
CA ARG A 12 -4.92 -28.40 -1.64
C ARG A 12 -5.32 -28.51 -3.11
N CYS A 13 -5.03 -27.51 -3.94
CA CYS A 13 -5.26 -27.58 -5.38
C CYS A 13 -4.43 -28.70 -6.01
N ILE A 14 -3.13 -28.80 -5.70
CA ILE A 14 -2.27 -29.89 -6.21
C ILE A 14 -2.83 -31.25 -5.82
N ARG A 15 -3.20 -31.44 -4.56
CA ARG A 15 -3.76 -32.72 -4.07
C ARG A 15 -5.11 -33.06 -4.70
N ALA A 16 -5.91 -32.06 -5.07
CA ALA A 16 -7.20 -32.26 -5.72
C ALA A 16 -7.03 -32.65 -7.20
N GLU A 17 -6.03 -32.10 -7.87
CA GLU A 17 -5.71 -32.40 -9.27
C GLU A 17 -5.03 -33.78 -9.42
N ASP A 18 -4.00 -34.05 -8.60
CA ASP A 18 -3.34 -35.35 -8.54
C ASP A 18 -3.04 -35.76 -7.08
N PRO A 19 -3.87 -36.63 -6.48
CA PRO A 19 -3.67 -37.11 -5.11
C PRO A 19 -2.36 -37.86 -4.89
N LYS A 20 -1.76 -38.42 -5.96
CA LYS A 20 -0.54 -39.25 -5.89
C LYS A 20 0.72 -38.45 -6.19
N THR A 21 0.64 -37.13 -6.36
CA THR A 21 1.82 -36.29 -6.59
C THR A 21 2.82 -36.47 -5.44
N LYS A 22 4.02 -36.92 -5.82
CA LYS A 22 5.15 -37.12 -4.90
C LYS A 22 5.57 -35.81 -4.23
N ALA A 23 6.19 -35.92 -3.04
CA ALA A 23 6.53 -34.77 -2.22
C ALA A 23 7.53 -33.81 -2.89
N ASP A 24 8.52 -34.35 -3.61
CA ASP A 24 9.53 -33.63 -4.39
C ASP A 24 8.90 -32.80 -5.52
N ILE A 25 7.96 -33.37 -6.27
CA ILE A 25 7.24 -32.66 -7.33
C ILE A 25 6.39 -31.52 -6.74
N ARG A 26 5.75 -31.76 -5.59
CA ARG A 26 4.96 -30.74 -4.90
C ARG A 26 5.82 -29.58 -4.42
N GLU A 27 6.99 -29.86 -3.86
CA GLU A 27 7.96 -28.86 -3.44
C GLU A 27 8.48 -28.04 -4.64
N LYS A 28 8.72 -28.71 -5.78
CA LYS A 28 9.07 -28.04 -7.03
C LYS A 28 7.97 -27.07 -7.48
N TYR A 29 6.70 -27.49 -7.49
CA TYR A 29 5.58 -26.59 -7.80
C TYR A 29 5.44 -25.42 -6.82
N VAL A 30 5.64 -25.66 -5.53
CA VAL A 30 5.64 -24.58 -4.53
C VAL A 30 6.75 -23.58 -4.85
N THR A 31 7.95 -24.05 -5.12
CA THR A 31 9.12 -23.20 -5.37
C THR A 31 8.98 -22.42 -6.66
N GLU A 32 8.54 -23.07 -7.75
CA GLU A 32 8.51 -22.46 -9.07
C GLU A 32 7.24 -21.65 -9.33
N LYS A 33 6.07 -22.08 -8.83
CA LYS A 33 4.77 -21.46 -9.16
C LYS A 33 4.21 -20.62 -8.02
N LEU A 34 4.36 -21.05 -6.76
CA LEU A 34 3.78 -20.35 -5.62
C LEU A 34 4.70 -19.23 -5.09
N LEU A 35 5.98 -19.53 -4.83
CA LEU A 35 6.89 -18.59 -4.16
C LEU A 35 7.04 -17.23 -4.87
N PRO A 36 7.13 -17.16 -6.22
CA PRO A 36 7.20 -15.88 -6.91
C PRO A 36 5.99 -14.97 -6.63
N SER A 37 4.82 -15.56 -6.35
CA SER A 37 3.59 -14.80 -6.09
C SER A 37 3.50 -14.21 -4.68
N VAL A 38 4.37 -14.60 -3.74
CA VAL A 38 4.24 -14.20 -2.32
C VAL A 38 5.39 -13.31 -1.83
N ASN A 39 6.34 -12.95 -2.70
CA ASN A 39 7.50 -12.15 -2.30
C ASN A 39 7.11 -10.78 -1.75
N LEU A 40 6.20 -10.05 -2.41
CA LEU A 40 5.72 -8.75 -1.91
C LEU A 40 4.97 -8.89 -0.58
N LEU A 41 4.10 -9.90 -0.45
CA LEU A 41 3.36 -10.13 0.80
C LEU A 41 4.27 -10.50 1.97
N LYS A 42 5.42 -11.15 1.73
CA LYS A 42 6.39 -11.45 2.78
C LYS A 42 7.09 -10.19 3.31
N ILE A 43 7.14 -9.12 2.51
CA ILE A 43 7.76 -7.84 2.87
C ILE A 43 6.72 -6.93 3.53
N ILE A 44 5.53 -6.81 2.93
CA ILE A 44 4.49 -5.84 3.33
C ILE A 44 3.55 -6.42 4.39
N GLY A 45 3.32 -7.74 4.37
CA GLY A 45 2.26 -8.38 5.13
C GLY A 45 0.93 -8.49 4.37
N PRO A 46 -0.10 -9.10 4.98
CA PRO A 46 -1.41 -9.28 4.34
C PRO A 46 -2.19 -7.97 4.23
N CYS A 47 -2.52 -7.54 3.01
CA CYS A 47 -3.26 -6.31 2.73
C CYS A 47 -4.74 -6.55 2.35
N HIS A 48 -5.41 -7.50 3.00
CA HIS A 48 -6.82 -7.86 2.74
C HIS A 48 -7.17 -7.95 1.24
N THR A 49 -8.08 -7.10 0.76
CA THR A 49 -8.59 -7.06 -0.63
C THR A 49 -7.50 -6.84 -1.67
N VAL A 50 -6.46 -6.06 -1.34
CA VAL A 50 -5.36 -5.75 -2.26
C VAL A 50 -4.36 -6.91 -2.37
N SER A 51 -4.43 -7.90 -1.47
CA SER A 51 -3.46 -9.01 -1.44
C SER A 51 -3.33 -9.74 -2.77
N SER A 52 -4.44 -10.02 -3.48
CA SER A 52 -4.38 -10.73 -4.76
C SER A 52 -3.65 -9.94 -5.83
N PHE A 53 -3.81 -8.61 -5.83
CA PHE A 53 -3.10 -7.72 -6.74
C PHE A 53 -1.62 -7.66 -6.40
N LEU A 54 -1.26 -7.63 -5.11
CA LEU A 54 0.14 -7.77 -4.69
C LEU A 54 0.73 -9.11 -5.13
N ASN A 55 -0.05 -10.20 -5.12
CA ASN A 55 0.45 -11.48 -5.61
C ASN A 55 0.71 -11.46 -7.12
N ILE A 56 -0.20 -10.87 -7.90
CA ILE A 56 -0.03 -10.69 -9.35
C ILE A 56 1.22 -9.85 -9.62
N SER A 57 1.33 -8.67 -9.00
CA SER A 57 2.51 -7.81 -9.14
C SER A 57 3.78 -8.53 -8.69
N SER A 58 3.73 -9.35 -7.64
CA SER A 58 4.88 -10.13 -7.17
C SER A 58 5.36 -11.12 -8.22
N VAL A 59 4.45 -11.83 -8.91
CA VAL A 59 4.83 -12.72 -10.03
C VAL A 59 5.47 -11.90 -11.14
N VAL A 60 4.81 -10.82 -11.56
CA VAL A 60 5.31 -9.97 -12.64
C VAL A 60 6.70 -9.44 -12.31
N MET A 61 6.91 -8.85 -11.12
CA MET A 61 8.20 -8.29 -10.73
C MET A 61 9.31 -9.34 -10.56
N THR A 62 8.96 -10.59 -10.24
CA THR A 62 9.95 -11.66 -9.97
C THR A 62 10.29 -12.46 -11.23
N LYS A 63 9.32 -12.63 -12.13
CA LYS A 63 9.40 -13.51 -13.30
C LYS A 63 9.12 -12.77 -14.61
N TRP A 64 9.36 -11.46 -14.65
CA TRP A 64 8.98 -10.58 -15.76
C TRP A 64 9.53 -11.06 -17.12
N ASP A 65 10.76 -11.57 -17.14
CA ASP A 65 11.47 -12.09 -18.31
C ASP A 65 10.89 -13.43 -18.81
N GLU A 66 10.44 -14.27 -17.88
CA GLU A 66 9.84 -15.57 -18.18
C GLU A 66 8.31 -15.50 -18.35
N ALA A 67 7.66 -14.38 -18.03
CA ALA A 67 6.20 -14.29 -17.89
C ALA A 67 5.47 -14.11 -19.23
N LEU A 68 6.12 -13.51 -20.24
CA LEU A 68 5.48 -13.20 -21.52
C LEU A 68 4.86 -14.44 -22.18
N GLY A 69 3.61 -14.30 -22.63
CA GLY A 69 2.79 -15.36 -23.21
C GLY A 69 2.25 -16.39 -22.22
N LYS A 70 2.67 -16.38 -20.94
CA LYS A 70 2.19 -17.32 -19.93
C LYS A 70 0.87 -16.87 -19.31
N ILE A 71 0.15 -17.85 -18.78
CA ILE A 71 -1.10 -17.64 -18.05
C ILE A 71 -0.85 -17.75 -16.55
N LEU A 72 -1.29 -16.73 -15.81
CA LEU A 72 -1.40 -16.74 -14.36
C LEU A 72 -2.84 -17.08 -13.95
N LEU A 73 -2.99 -18.16 -13.20
CA LEU A 73 -4.25 -18.48 -12.53
C LEU A 73 -4.32 -17.71 -11.21
N VAL A 74 -5.39 -16.92 -11.04
CA VAL A 74 -5.61 -16.11 -9.84
C VAL A 74 -6.84 -16.61 -9.09
N PHE A 75 -6.69 -16.80 -7.79
CA PHE A 75 -7.79 -17.12 -6.88
C PHE A 75 -7.95 -16.01 -5.84
N THR A 76 -9.13 -15.41 -5.80
CA THR A 76 -9.49 -14.35 -4.84
C THR A 76 -10.58 -14.84 -3.91
N TYR A 77 -10.46 -14.50 -2.63
CA TYR A 77 -11.37 -14.93 -1.57
C TYR A 77 -11.64 -13.79 -0.58
N GLY A 78 -12.92 -13.63 -0.20
CA GLY A 78 -13.39 -12.79 0.89
C GLY A 78 -14.22 -13.60 1.88
N SER A 79 -13.95 -13.42 3.18
CA SER A 79 -14.78 -14.01 4.24
C SER A 79 -16.21 -13.51 4.14
N GLY A 80 -17.20 -14.40 4.28
CA GLY A 80 -18.63 -14.09 4.07
C GLY A 80 -19.29 -14.91 2.98
N CYS A 81 -18.49 -15.47 2.04
CA CYS A 81 -18.71 -16.56 1.06
C CYS A 81 -18.27 -16.23 -0.38
N ALA A 82 -17.79 -15.02 -0.65
CA ALA A 82 -17.41 -14.62 -2.01
C ALA A 82 -16.01 -15.13 -2.41
N SER A 83 -15.94 -15.84 -3.52
CA SER A 83 -14.67 -16.21 -4.14
C SER A 83 -14.78 -16.22 -5.66
N SER A 84 -13.65 -16.02 -6.32
CA SER A 84 -13.58 -16.06 -7.79
C SER A 84 -12.21 -16.57 -8.21
N MET A 85 -12.20 -17.36 -9.28
CA MET A 85 -11.00 -17.82 -9.94
C MET A 85 -11.03 -17.34 -11.38
N TYR A 86 -9.93 -16.73 -11.84
CA TYR A 86 -9.81 -16.19 -13.19
C TYR A 86 -8.38 -16.33 -13.69
N GLN A 87 -8.20 -16.18 -15.00
CA GLN A 87 -6.92 -16.32 -15.68
C GLN A 87 -6.48 -14.97 -16.25
N LEU A 88 -5.19 -14.69 -16.16
CA LEU A 88 -4.55 -13.52 -16.75
C LEU A 88 -3.44 -14.00 -17.69
N ARG A 89 -3.35 -13.45 -18.90
CA ARG A 89 -2.23 -13.68 -19.81
C ARG A 89 -1.32 -12.47 -19.81
N PHE A 90 -0.01 -12.69 -19.72
CA PHE A 90 0.96 -11.61 -19.81
C PHE A 90 1.31 -11.35 -21.27
N ASP A 91 0.76 -10.28 -21.83
CA ASP A 91 0.96 -9.92 -23.24
C ASP A 91 2.04 -8.87 -23.44
N ASP A 92 2.47 -8.20 -22.37
CA ASP A 92 3.48 -7.14 -22.42
C ASP A 92 4.31 -7.10 -21.14
N ILE A 93 5.42 -6.37 -21.20
CA ILE A 93 6.33 -6.12 -20.10
C ILE A 93 5.70 -5.12 -19.14
N ALA A 94 5.90 -5.35 -17.84
CA ALA A 94 5.40 -4.45 -16.81
C ALA A 94 6.07 -3.08 -16.87
N TRP A 95 5.31 -2.02 -16.56
CA TRP A 95 5.83 -0.66 -16.48
C TRP A 95 6.68 -0.39 -15.22
N PHE A 96 6.67 -1.29 -14.23
CA PHE A 96 7.37 -1.13 -12.96
C PHE A 96 8.67 -1.93 -12.87
N ASP A 97 9.59 -1.46 -12.01
CA ASP A 97 10.91 -2.05 -11.80
C ASP A 97 10.84 -3.53 -11.36
N PRO A 98 11.75 -4.42 -11.83
CA PRO A 98 11.92 -5.77 -11.29
C PRO A 98 12.10 -5.78 -9.77
N LEU A 99 11.67 -6.85 -9.10
CA LEU A 99 11.58 -6.91 -7.63
C LEU A 99 12.92 -6.60 -6.94
N ALA A 100 14.02 -7.12 -7.47
CA ALA A 100 15.35 -6.87 -6.90
C ALA A 100 15.73 -5.38 -6.94
N ILE A 101 15.40 -4.68 -8.03
CA ILE A 101 15.67 -3.25 -8.19
C ILE A 101 14.72 -2.45 -7.30
N TRP A 102 13.43 -2.75 -7.32
CA TRP A 102 12.43 -2.07 -6.51
C TRP A 102 12.76 -2.12 -5.02
N LYS A 103 13.16 -3.30 -4.52
CA LYS A 103 13.57 -3.50 -3.11
C LYS A 103 14.64 -2.50 -2.69
N VAL A 104 15.69 -2.34 -3.48
CA VAL A 104 16.82 -1.47 -3.12
C VAL A 104 16.50 0.00 -3.40
N LYS A 105 15.96 0.31 -4.58
CA LYS A 105 15.77 1.69 -5.07
C LYS A 105 14.64 2.42 -4.37
N GLN A 106 13.52 1.73 -4.11
CA GLN A 106 12.31 2.33 -3.57
C GLN A 106 12.06 1.86 -2.14
N PHE A 107 11.96 0.55 -1.91
CA PHE A 107 11.49 0.05 -0.63
C PHE A 107 12.49 0.30 0.50
N TYR A 108 13.67 -0.32 0.52
CA TYR A 108 14.59 -0.21 1.67
C TYR A 108 15.22 1.18 1.83
N ARG A 109 15.33 1.97 0.75
CA ARG A 109 15.84 3.35 0.83
C ARG A 109 14.82 4.32 1.42
N ASN A 110 13.53 4.12 1.12
CA ASN A 110 12.46 5.01 1.57
C ASN A 110 11.65 4.43 2.73
N ALA A 111 11.88 3.15 3.08
CA ALA A 111 11.18 2.50 4.18
C ALA A 111 11.48 3.29 5.44
N ILE A 112 10.41 3.81 6.04
CA ILE A 112 10.46 4.36 7.38
C ILE A 112 10.99 3.23 8.26
N ASN A 113 12.12 3.47 8.92
CA ASN A 113 12.67 2.56 9.92
C ASN A 113 11.68 2.45 11.08
N VAL A 114 10.73 1.52 10.99
CA VAL A 114 9.82 1.20 12.08
C VAL A 114 10.58 0.31 13.03
N ARG A 115 11.06 0.90 14.13
CA ARG A 115 11.53 0.10 15.26
C ARG A 115 10.31 -0.59 15.88
N PRO A 116 10.38 -1.89 16.17
CA PRO A 116 9.29 -2.57 16.86
C PRO A 116 9.12 -1.92 18.23
N ASP A 117 8.06 -1.14 18.38
CA ASP A 117 7.64 -0.50 19.61
C ASP A 117 6.29 -1.07 20.04
N LEU A 118 6.23 -1.58 21.26
CA LEU A 118 5.02 -2.15 21.85
C LEU A 118 3.88 -1.11 21.96
N ARG A 119 4.21 0.19 21.93
CA ARG A 119 3.25 1.29 21.96
C ARG A 119 2.46 1.46 20.66
N MET A 120 2.90 0.86 19.53
CA MET A 120 2.18 0.96 18.25
C MET A 120 0.75 0.44 18.34
N HIS A 121 0.52 -0.61 19.16
CA HIS A 121 -0.83 -1.12 19.41
C HIS A 121 -1.66 -0.13 20.20
N GLN A 122 -1.07 0.53 21.21
CA GLN A 122 -1.75 1.55 21.99
C GLN A 122 -2.13 2.75 21.11
N VAL A 123 -1.22 3.22 20.25
CA VAL A 123 -1.50 4.28 19.26
C VAL A 123 -2.63 3.86 18.33
N TYR A 124 -2.65 2.62 17.85
CA TYR A 124 -3.77 2.13 17.04
C TYR A 124 -5.09 2.18 17.81
N ILE A 125 -5.14 1.66 19.04
CA ILE A 125 -6.34 1.67 19.89
C ILE A 125 -6.81 3.10 20.17
N ASP A 126 -5.87 3.99 20.49
CA ASP A 126 -6.14 5.38 20.82
C ASP A 126 -6.59 6.21 19.62
N THR A 127 -6.45 5.70 18.41
CA THR A 127 -6.85 6.41 17.17
C THR A 127 -8.01 5.75 16.45
N TRP A 128 -8.25 4.47 16.73
CA TRP A 128 -9.25 3.70 16.02
C TRP A 128 -10.68 4.13 16.38
N MET A 129 -11.49 4.40 15.35
CA MET A 129 -12.91 4.79 15.45
C MET A 129 -13.22 6.06 16.26
N LYS A 130 -12.24 6.94 16.49
CA LYS A 130 -12.51 8.21 17.18
C LYS A 130 -13.19 9.24 16.25
N PHE A 131 -14.28 9.81 16.75
CA PHE A 131 -14.86 11.04 16.24
C PHE A 131 -14.15 12.24 16.87
N ASP A 132 -14.24 13.41 16.24
CA ASP A 132 -13.55 14.63 16.69
C ASP A 132 -12.04 14.41 16.93
N TYR A 133 -11.40 13.68 16.01
CA TYR A 133 -10.02 13.25 16.12
C TYR A 133 -9.11 14.05 15.19
N ARG A 134 -8.00 14.56 15.75
CA ARG A 134 -6.92 15.18 14.98
C ARG A 134 -5.65 14.35 15.13
N PRO A 135 -5.05 13.85 14.03
CA PRO A 135 -3.79 13.13 14.06
C PRO A 135 -2.67 13.96 14.71
N HIS A 136 -2.33 13.62 15.94
CA HIS A 136 -1.27 14.27 16.72
C HIS A 136 0.01 13.43 16.76
N GLY A 137 -0.01 12.18 16.28
CA GLY A 137 1.14 11.26 16.36
C GLY A 137 2.43 11.88 15.83
N ARG A 138 2.34 12.64 14.73
CA ARG A 138 3.47 13.42 14.21
C ARG A 138 4.11 14.32 15.27
N ILE A 139 3.30 15.11 15.96
CA ILE A 139 3.73 16.06 17.00
C ILE A 139 4.25 15.28 18.21
N SER A 140 3.49 14.28 18.66
CA SER A 140 3.83 13.45 19.83
C SER A 140 5.12 12.65 19.67
N PHE A 141 5.49 12.30 18.44
CA PHE A 141 6.71 11.54 18.14
C PHE A 141 7.81 12.39 17.48
N GLY A 142 7.64 13.71 17.39
CA GLY A 142 8.66 14.63 16.88
C GLY A 142 8.99 14.44 15.40
N PHE A 143 8.08 13.90 14.59
CA PHE A 143 8.30 13.75 13.15
C PHE A 143 8.04 15.08 12.44
N GLY A 144 9.00 15.56 11.65
CA GLY A 144 8.78 16.72 10.80
C GLY A 144 7.98 16.35 9.55
N TYR A 145 7.42 17.35 8.89
CA TYR A 145 6.55 17.15 7.73
C TYR A 145 7.30 16.71 6.45
N GLU A 146 8.61 16.85 6.44
CA GLU A 146 9.52 16.37 5.42
C GLU A 146 9.58 14.83 5.31
N THR A 147 9.09 14.12 6.35
CA THR A 147 8.98 12.66 6.37
C THR A 147 7.81 12.12 5.55
N TYR A 148 6.94 12.99 5.05
CA TYR A 148 5.80 12.61 4.24
C TYR A 148 6.16 12.49 2.75
N GLU A 149 5.55 11.49 2.11
CA GLU A 149 5.69 11.22 0.70
C GLU A 149 4.97 12.29 -0.13
N LEU A 150 5.64 12.74 -1.19
CA LEU A 150 5.24 13.84 -2.08
C LEU A 150 3.91 13.61 -2.80
N ASP A 151 3.41 12.37 -2.85
CA ASP A 151 2.16 12.05 -3.56
C ASP A 151 1.25 11.09 -2.77
N ALA A 152 1.30 11.17 -1.44
CA ALA A 152 0.45 10.37 -0.56
C ALA A 152 -0.64 11.24 0.09
N TYR A 153 -1.86 10.69 0.22
CA TYR A 153 -2.94 11.35 0.95
C TYR A 153 -2.87 11.01 2.44
N TYR A 154 -2.83 12.04 3.27
CA TYR A 154 -2.78 11.92 4.73
C TYR A 154 -4.09 12.42 5.34
N LEU A 155 -4.59 11.71 6.35
CA LEU A 155 -5.73 12.16 7.15
C LEU A 155 -5.30 13.37 8.00
N MET A 156 -6.12 14.41 8.03
CA MET A 156 -5.85 15.66 8.75
C MET A 156 -6.77 15.85 9.96
N GLU A 157 -8.04 15.48 9.83
CA GLU A 157 -8.99 15.48 10.93
C GLU A 157 -10.20 14.60 10.62
N ILE A 158 -10.88 14.18 11.68
CA ILE A 158 -12.21 13.59 11.70
C ILE A 158 -13.04 14.52 12.57
N ASP A 159 -14.14 15.07 12.07
CA ASP A 159 -14.96 15.97 12.87
C ASP A 159 -15.94 15.22 13.80
N PRO A 160 -16.73 15.92 14.64
CA PRO A 160 -17.69 15.28 15.55
C PRO A 160 -18.77 14.45 14.85
N TRP A 161 -19.00 14.65 13.55
CA TRP A 161 -19.97 13.89 12.75
C TRP A 161 -19.33 12.77 11.93
N GLY A 162 -18.01 12.58 12.04
CA GLY A 162 -17.27 11.50 11.39
C GLY A 162 -16.83 11.80 9.96
N ARG A 163 -16.98 13.06 9.50
CA ARG A 163 -16.48 13.47 8.19
C ARG A 163 -14.95 13.56 8.26
N ARG A 164 -14.28 12.99 7.24
CA ARG A 164 -12.81 12.88 7.18
C ARG A 164 -12.25 13.87 6.17
N PHE A 165 -11.16 14.54 6.53
CA PHE A 165 -10.49 15.51 5.69
C PHE A 165 -9.06 15.07 5.41
N TYR A 166 -8.66 15.09 4.14
CA TYR A 166 -7.36 14.58 3.68
C TYR A 166 -6.54 15.66 2.97
N HIS A 167 -5.22 15.50 2.96
CA HIS A 167 -4.28 16.35 2.22
C HIS A 167 -3.26 15.51 1.43
N ARG A 168 -2.99 15.89 0.18
CA ARG A 168 -2.04 15.20 -0.71
C ARG A 168 -0.62 15.73 -0.54
N GLY A 169 0.34 14.83 -0.46
CA GLY A 169 1.74 15.07 -0.81
C GLY A 169 2.68 15.48 0.32
N GLY A 170 2.25 15.32 1.58
CA GLY A 170 3.04 15.86 2.68
C GLY A 170 3.34 17.35 2.53
N MET A 171 4.19 17.95 3.38
CA MET A 171 4.49 19.38 3.22
C MET A 171 5.59 19.68 2.20
N ARG A 172 6.31 18.68 1.65
CA ARG A 172 7.29 18.93 0.57
C ARG A 172 6.62 19.41 -0.72
N THR A 173 5.32 19.15 -0.89
CA THR A 173 4.55 19.59 -2.06
C THR A 173 4.07 21.05 -1.94
N GLY A 174 4.22 21.67 -0.75
CA GLY A 174 3.61 22.96 -0.44
C GLY A 174 2.07 22.90 -0.53
N PRO A 175 1.36 24.02 -0.33
CA PRO A 175 -0.01 24.14 -0.80
C PRO A 175 -0.01 23.89 -2.31
N MET A 176 -0.93 23.06 -2.81
CA MET A 176 -1.08 22.89 -4.25
C MET A 176 -1.25 24.27 -4.90
N ASN A 177 -0.27 24.67 -5.71
CA ASN A 177 -0.29 25.96 -6.40
C ASN A 177 -1.60 26.06 -7.20
N ARG A 178 -2.44 27.07 -6.94
CA ARG A 178 -3.73 27.30 -7.63
C ARG A 178 -3.58 27.21 -9.17
N LYS A 179 -2.41 27.55 -9.73
CA LYS A 179 -2.10 27.40 -11.16
C LYS A 179 -1.95 25.93 -11.62
N VAL A 180 -1.33 25.06 -10.82
CA VAL A 180 -1.19 23.61 -11.09
C VAL A 180 -2.51 22.88 -10.83
N MET A 181 -3.25 23.34 -9.82
CA MET A 181 -4.61 22.92 -9.52
C MET A 181 -5.53 23.11 -10.75
N ASN A 182 -5.44 24.25 -11.43
CA ASN A 182 -6.30 24.57 -12.58
C ASN A 182 -6.04 23.73 -13.84
N ALA A 183 -4.87 23.14 -14.02
CA ALA A 183 -4.53 22.48 -15.28
C ALA A 183 -5.00 21.01 -15.37
N ASN A 184 -4.82 20.20 -14.31
CA ASN A 184 -5.14 18.76 -14.37
C ASN A 184 -5.80 18.18 -13.11
N ALA A 185 -5.55 18.73 -11.91
CA ALA A 185 -6.06 18.15 -10.66
C ALA A 185 -7.49 18.60 -10.31
N LEU A 186 -7.87 19.86 -10.61
CA LEU A 186 -9.20 20.39 -10.28
C LEU A 186 -10.31 19.94 -11.22
N ASN A 187 -10.03 19.43 -12.43
CA ASN A 187 -11.13 19.12 -13.35
C ASN A 187 -11.98 17.97 -12.78
N TYR A 188 -11.35 16.91 -12.30
CA TYR A 188 -12.04 15.81 -11.62
C TYR A 188 -12.71 16.26 -10.31
N ASP A 189 -11.99 16.98 -9.45
CA ASP A 189 -12.54 17.41 -8.15
C ASP A 189 -13.70 18.42 -8.30
N LYS A 190 -13.68 19.30 -9.32
CA LYS A 190 -14.78 20.23 -9.63
C LYS A 190 -15.96 19.51 -10.29
N VAL A 191 -15.70 18.59 -11.24
CA VAL A 191 -16.75 17.79 -11.88
C VAL A 191 -17.48 16.92 -10.85
N GLU A 192 -16.76 16.41 -9.86
CA GLU A 192 -17.34 15.62 -8.77
C GLU A 192 -17.87 16.48 -7.58
N GLY A 193 -17.79 17.81 -7.65
CA GLY A 193 -18.31 18.71 -6.61
C GLY A 193 -17.63 18.56 -5.24
N ARG A 194 -16.37 18.12 -5.20
CA ARG A 194 -15.67 17.85 -3.95
C ARG A 194 -15.24 19.18 -3.29
N HIS A 195 -15.77 19.44 -2.10
CA HIS A 195 -15.38 20.61 -1.31
C HIS A 195 -13.93 20.48 -0.79
N THR A 196 -13.10 21.46 -1.12
CA THR A 196 -11.74 21.60 -0.58
C THR A 196 -11.72 22.70 0.49
N ARG A 197 -11.00 22.47 1.60
CA ARG A 197 -10.75 23.53 2.60
C ARG A 197 -9.57 24.37 2.16
N GLU A 198 -9.69 25.70 2.29
CA GLU A 198 -8.59 26.63 1.98
C GLU A 198 -7.52 26.66 3.09
N HIS A 199 -7.90 26.31 4.33
CA HIS A 199 -7.02 26.31 5.49
C HIS A 199 -7.03 24.93 6.17
N PHE A 200 -5.85 24.37 6.39
CA PHE A 200 -5.65 23.02 6.92
C PHE A 200 -5.28 23.01 8.41
N GLY A 201 -5.85 23.90 9.22
CA GLY A 201 -5.47 24.05 10.64
C GLY A 201 -4.08 24.67 10.82
N HIS A 202 -3.34 24.28 11.85
CA HIS A 202 -1.98 24.78 12.16
C HIS A 202 -0.89 24.26 11.20
N LEU A 203 -1.16 24.23 9.90
CA LEU A 203 -0.13 23.94 8.90
C LEU A 203 0.57 25.25 8.50
N PRO A 204 1.92 25.29 8.49
CA PRO A 204 2.63 26.47 8.02
C PRO A 204 2.30 26.72 6.54
N PRO A 205 2.07 27.98 6.12
CA PRO A 205 1.54 28.31 4.79
C PRO A 205 2.38 27.77 3.61
N ASN A 206 3.66 27.48 3.79
CA ASN A 206 4.59 27.15 2.71
C ASN A 206 5.35 25.83 2.88
N GLY A 207 5.02 25.01 3.89
CA GLY A 207 5.82 23.81 4.19
C GLY A 207 7.26 24.12 4.63
N GLU A 208 7.55 25.37 4.99
CA GLU A 208 8.84 25.76 5.57
C GLU A 208 9.07 24.97 6.86
N ALA A 209 10.25 24.34 6.94
CA ALA A 209 10.71 23.62 8.10
C ALA A 209 10.63 24.55 9.33
N TRP A 210 10.18 23.99 10.45
CA TRP A 210 10.04 24.65 11.75
C TRP A 210 11.37 25.13 12.37
N GLU A 211 12.46 25.25 11.60
CA GLU A 211 13.81 25.46 12.11
C GLU A 211 14.04 26.80 12.84
N LYS A 212 13.08 27.72 12.94
CA LYS A 212 13.34 29.05 13.54
C LYS A 212 12.24 29.66 14.39
N GLN A 213 11.60 28.89 15.28
CA GLN A 213 10.74 29.51 16.32
C GLN A 213 11.04 29.13 17.77
N GLU A 214 11.96 28.22 18.07
CA GLU A 214 12.32 27.89 19.48
C GLU A 214 13.48 28.70 20.07
N ASN A 215 13.88 29.82 19.46
CA ASN A 215 14.88 30.74 20.04
C ASN A 215 14.36 32.18 20.20
N LYS A 216 13.19 32.34 20.82
CA LYS A 216 12.79 33.58 21.52
C LYS A 216 11.97 33.28 22.75
#